data_AF-A0A932MMY0-F1
#
_entry.id   AF-A0A932MMY0-F1
#
_cell.length_a   1.000
_cell.length_b   1.000
_cell.length_c   1.000
_cell.angle_alpha   90.00
_cell.angle_beta   90.00
_cell.angle_gamma   90.00
#
_symmetry.space_group_name_H-M   'P 1'
#
loop_
_entity.id
_entity.type
_entity.pdbx_description
1 polymer ?
#
loop_
_entity_poly.entity_id
_entity_poly.type
_entity_poly.pdbx_seq_one_letter_code
_entity_poly.pdbx_strand_id
1 'polypeptide(L)' 'MNLLALNLAHDIVAGKRNVEEARTFYAETASAFMMNRPAPYTERLHFDVPKGETADLDETMIAGSMMRQMGKKAGDFARE' A
#
# COMPACT_ATOMS: atom_id res chain seq x y z
N MET A 1 13.33 12.34 9.31
CA MET A 1 12.05 13.07 9.11
C MET A 1 11.03 12.33 8.25
N ASN A 2 11.42 11.66 7.16
CA ASN A 2 10.46 10.92 6.32
C ASN A 2 9.73 9.78 7.06
N LEU A 3 10.46 9.00 7.87
CA LEU A 3 9.87 7.92 8.67
C LEU A 3 8.81 8.43 9.67
N LEU A 4 9.05 9.58 10.30
CA LEU A 4 8.07 10.21 11.19
C LEU A 4 6.77 10.55 10.44
N ALA A 5 6.89 11.15 9.26
CA ALA A 5 5.73 11.48 8.44
C ALA A 5 4.94 10.22 8.01
N LEU A 6 5.63 9.17 7.56
CA LEU A 6 5.00 7.90 7.16
C LEU A 6 4.29 7.21 8.33
N ASN A 7 4.92 7.19 9.51
CA ASN A 7 4.33 6.62 10.72
C ASN A 7 3.07 7.37 11.13
N LEU A 8 3.10 8.71 11.11
CA LEU A 8 1.94 9.52 11.46
C LEU A 8 0.84 9.46 10.42
N ALA A 9 1.17 9.37 9.13
CA ALA A 9 0.19 9.11 8.08
C ALA A 9 -0.54 7.79 8.36
N HIS A 10 0.20 6.70 8.60
CA HIS A 10 -0.38 5.41 8.96
C HIS A 10 -1.27 5.50 10.21
N ASP A 11 -0.82 6.19 11.27
CA ASP A 11 -1.61 6.34 12.50
C ASP A 11 -2.93 7.07 12.27
N ILE A 12 -2.95 8.05 11.37
CA ILE A 12 -4.18 8.74 10.96
C ILE A 12 -5.12 7.78 10.23
N VAL A 13 -4.62 7.06 9.21
CA VAL A 13 -5.49 6.14 8.43
C VAL A 13 -5.97 4.96 9.27
N ALA A 14 -5.17 4.52 10.25
CA ALA A 14 -5.53 3.46 11.19
C ALA A 14 -6.40 3.94 12.36
N GLY A 15 -6.72 5.24 12.44
CA GLY A 15 -7.53 5.82 13.52
C GLY A 15 -6.86 5.86 14.90
N LYS A 16 -5.53 5.67 14.97
CA LYS A 16 -4.76 5.74 16.22
C LYS A 16 -4.54 7.17 16.70
N ARG A 17 -4.55 8.13 15.77
CA ARG A 17 -4.42 9.57 16.02
C ARG A 17 -5.31 10.33 15.04
N ASN A 18 -5.87 11.45 15.47
CA ASN A 18 -6.44 12.42 14.54
C ASN A 18 -5.36 13.35 13.96
N VAL A 19 -5.76 14.25 13.05
CA VAL A 19 -4.83 15.16 12.35
C VAL A 19 -4.18 16.15 13.31
N GLU A 20 -4.92 16.71 14.25
CA GLU A 20 -4.44 17.65 15.25
C GLU A 20 -3.41 17.01 16.18
N GLU A 21 -3.69 15.82 16.69
CA GLU A 21 -2.78 15.03 17.53
C GLU A 21 -1.49 14.67 16.77
N ALA A 22 -1.62 14.23 15.51
CA ALA A 22 -0.48 13.92 14.68
C ALA A 22 0.40 15.14 14.42
N ARG A 23 -0.20 16.33 14.23
CA ARG A 23 0.54 17.59 14.07
C ARG A 23 1.36 17.93 15.31
N THR A 24 0.75 17.86 16.50
CA THR A 24 1.44 18.13 17.77
C THR A 24 2.57 17.14 17.98
N PHE A 25 2.29 15.84 17.81
CA PHE A 25 3.29 14.78 17.97
C PHE A 25 4.45 14.93 16.97
N TYR A 26 4.18 15.37 15.74
CA TYR A 26 5.21 15.65 14.75
C TYR A 26 6.16 16.74 15.26
N ALA A 27 5.62 17.86 15.72
CA ALA A 27 6.42 19.00 16.19
C ALA A 27 7.31 18.58 17.37
N GLU A 28 6.75 17.91 18.36
CA GLU A 28 7.49 17.42 19.53
C GLU A 28 8.61 16.45 19.14
N THR A 29 8.30 15.46 18.30
CA THR A 29 9.28 14.45 17.87
C THR A 29 10.37 15.07 16.99
N ALA A 30 10.00 16.01 16.11
CA ALA A 30 10.95 16.75 15.27
C ALA A 30 11.91 17.58 16.13
N SER A 31 11.40 18.30 17.14
CA SER A 31 12.23 19.05 18.07
C SER A 31 13.16 18.16 18.86
N ALA A 32 12.68 17.01 19.36
CA ALA A 32 13.52 16.03 20.06
C ALA A 32 14.66 15.52 19.16
N PHE A 33 14.34 15.17 17.91
CA PHE A 33 15.34 14.73 16.92
C PHE A 33 16.39 15.82 16.64
N MET A 34 15.97 17.08 16.46
CA MET A 34 16.88 18.20 16.24
C MET A 34 17.80 18.47 17.45
N MET A 35 17.35 18.15 18.66
CA MET A 35 18.13 18.25 19.88
C MET A 35 19.03 17.03 20.14
N ASN A 36 19.19 16.12 19.17
CA ASN A 36 19.88 14.83 19.34
C ASN A 36 19.34 13.99 20.51
N ARG A 37 18.06 14.17 20.84
CA ARG A 37 17.36 13.31 21.80
C ARG A 37 16.76 12.10 21.08
N PRO A 38 16.56 10.97 21.78
CA PRO A 38 15.88 9.81 21.19
C PRO A 38 14.54 10.18 20.57
N ALA A 39 14.32 9.74 19.34
CA ALA A 39 13.11 10.03 18.57
C ALA A 39 12.66 8.77 17.81
N PRO A 40 12.06 7.77 18.48
CA PRO A 40 11.84 6.43 17.92
C PRO A 40 11.02 6.40 16.62
N TYR A 41 10.10 7.35 16.42
CA TYR A 41 9.29 7.46 15.20
C TYR A 41 10.12 7.92 13.99
N THR A 42 11.36 8.34 14.19
CA THR A 42 12.30 8.74 13.12
C THR A 42 13.25 7.62 12.71
N GLU A 43 13.32 6.52 13.47
CA GLU A 43 14.33 5.48 13.33
C GLU A 43 13.87 4.30 12.46
N ARG A 44 12.57 3.98 12.49
CA ARG A 44 11.98 2.89 11.71
C ARG A 44 10.49 3.11 11.45
N LEU A 45 9.92 2.28 10.58
CA LEU A 45 8.47 2.14 10.46
C LEU A 45 7.90 1.40 11.69
N HIS A 46 6.77 1.88 12.20
CA HIS A 46 6.04 1.32 13.35
C HIS A 46 4.78 0.54 12.94
N PHE A 47 4.73 0.16 11.67
CA PHE A 47 3.70 -0.70 11.09
C PHE A 47 4.36 -1.74 10.19
N ASP A 48 3.67 -2.86 9.99
CA ASP A 48 4.16 -3.93 9.13
C ASP A 48 4.03 -3.53 7.67
N VAL A 49 5.15 -3.62 6.95
CA VAL A 49 5.17 -3.41 5.49
C VAL A 49 5.02 -4.76 4.82
N PRO A 50 4.01 -4.95 3.93
CA PRO A 50 3.89 -6.17 3.16
C PRO A 50 5.15 -6.42 2.32
N LYS A 51 5.66 -7.65 2.35
CA LYS A 51 6.88 -8.06 1.61
C LYS A 51 6.61 -8.90 0.36
N GLY A 52 5.34 -9.15 0.04
CA GLY A 52 4.89 -10.00 -1.06
C GLY A 52 4.36 -9.21 -2.26
N GLU A 53 3.46 -9.84 -3.03
CA GLU A 53 2.83 -9.27 -4.23
C GLU A 53 1.95 -8.05 -3.87
N THR A 54 2.59 -6.89 -3.82
CA THR A 54 1.96 -5.57 -3.70
C THR A 54 1.84 -4.87 -5.05
N ALA A 55 2.28 -5.55 -6.12
CA ALA A 55 2.15 -5.08 -7.48
C ALA A 55 0.68 -5.17 -7.90
N ASP A 56 0.19 -4.10 -8.52
CA ASP A 56 -1.09 -4.09 -9.22
C ASP A 56 -0.85 -4.64 -10.63
N LEU A 57 -0.83 -5.98 -10.76
CA LEU A 57 -0.55 -6.64 -12.04
C LEU A 57 -1.81 -6.65 -12.92
N ASP A 58 -1.66 -6.26 -14.18
CA ASP A 58 -2.74 -6.30 -15.15
C ASP A 58 -3.25 -7.73 -15.40
N GLU A 59 -4.57 -7.88 -15.57
CA GLU A 59 -5.19 -9.14 -15.96
C GLU A 59 -5.26 -9.28 -17.49
N THR A 60 -4.87 -10.45 -18.02
CA THR A 60 -4.92 -10.71 -19.47
C THR A 60 -6.35 -10.97 -19.94
N MET A 61 -6.94 -9.99 -20.63
CA MET A 61 -8.31 -10.07 -21.17
C MET A 61 -8.45 -11.02 -22.38
N ILE A 62 -7.37 -11.27 -23.12
CA ILE A 62 -7.42 -12.01 -24.41
C ILE A 62 -7.52 -13.53 -24.21
N ALA A 63 -6.93 -14.09 -23.15
CA ALA A 63 -6.90 -15.54 -22.95
C ALA A 63 -8.31 -16.14 -22.81
N GLY A 64 -9.16 -15.49 -22.00
CA GLY A 64 -10.55 -15.93 -21.78
C GLY A 64 -11.47 -15.70 -22.99
N SER A 65 -11.22 -14.67 -23.80
CA SER A 65 -11.98 -14.43 -25.03
C SER A 65 -11.56 -15.40 -26.14
N MET A 66 -10.27 -15.70 -26.26
CA MET A 66 -9.72 -16.63 -27.24
C MET A 66 -10.19 -18.07 -26.98
N MET A 67 -10.19 -18.53 -25.72
CA MET A 67 -10.75 -19.85 -25.35
C MET A 67 -12.24 -19.98 -25.70
N ARG A 68 -13.03 -18.95 -25.42
CA ARG A 68 -14.45 -18.90 -25.82
C ARG A 68 -14.63 -18.95 -27.34
N GLN A 69 -13.80 -18.24 -28.08
CA GLN A 69 -13.84 -18.23 -29.55
C GLN A 69 -13.47 -19.59 -30.13
N MET A 70 -12.43 -20.24 -29.58
CA MET A 70 -12.04 -21.60 -29.98
C MET A 70 -13.15 -22.62 -29.72
N GLY A 71 -13.81 -22.55 -28.55
CA GLY A 71 -14.94 -23.42 -28.23
C GLY A 71 -16.12 -23.26 -29.20
N LYS A 72 -16.47 -22.02 -29.58
CA LYS A 72 -17.50 -21.76 -30.60
C LYS A 72 -17.11 -22.35 -31.96
N LYS A 73 -15.89 -22.09 -32.41
CA LYS A 73 -15.40 -22.57 -33.71
C LYS A 73 -15.39 -24.11 -33.79
N ALA A 74 -15.00 -24.79 -32.71
CA ALA A 74 -15.06 -26.25 -32.63
C ALA A 74 -16.50 -26.79 -32.69
N GLY A 75 -17.45 -26.10 -32.04
CA GLY A 75 -18.88 -26.45 -32.09
C GLY A 75 -19.50 -26.25 -33.48
N ASP A 76 -19.04 -25.24 -34.23
CA ASP A 76 -19.50 -24.99 -35.60
C ASP A 76 -19.01 -26.10 -36.56
N PHE A 77 -17.74 -26.53 -36.45
CA PHE A 77 -17.20 -27.65 -37.22
C PHE A 77 -17.84 -29.01 -36.89
N ALA A 78 -18.37 -29.18 -35.67
CA ALA A 78 -19.05 -30.43 -35.28
C ALA A 78 -20.51 -30.51 -35.77
N ARG A 79 -21.04 -29.41 -36.35
CA ARG A 79 -22.41 -29.30 -36.87
C ARG A 79 -22.48 -29.31 -38.41
N GLU A 80 -21.34 -29.37 -39.09
CA GLU A 80 -21.18 -29.54 -40.54
C GLU A 80 -20.92 -31.02 -40.87
#